data_AF-A0A844D435-F1
#
_entry.id   AF-A0A844D435-F1
#
_cell.length_a   1.000
_cell.length_b   1.000
_cell.length_c   1.000
_cell.angle_alpha   90.00
_cell.angle_beta   90.00
_cell.angle_gamma   90.00
#
_symmetry.space_group_name_H-M   'P 1'
#
loop_
_entity.id
_entity.type
_entity.pdbx_description
1 polymer ?
#
loop_
_entity_poly.entity_id
_entity_poly.type
_entity_poly.pdbx_seq_one_letter_code
_entity_poly.pdbx_strand_id
1 'polypeptide(L)'
;MGGWVQRTYPPIDWDAANGRTRILVYLHGDAPGTRWARALRAGDRCVVFGPRKSVRLDAPSGVILFGDETSLGLAAALASQAPLHLLLEVSADADAALGQLGLRDAQCCGRNASDTHLIALEGRLSALLQAHPAADIVLSGRAGAIQPMARLLRQHGVAAAQRQSKAYWAAGKTGLD
;
A
#
# COMPACT_ATOMS: atom_id res chain seq x y z
N MET A 1 13.56 -28.54 -12.85
CA MET A 1 14.11 -27.17 -12.91
C MET A 1 13.11 -26.23 -12.26
N GLY A 2 13.36 -25.80 -11.02
CA GLY A 2 12.42 -24.97 -10.27
C GLY A 2 12.33 -23.56 -10.85
N GLY A 3 11.12 -23.13 -11.21
CA GLY A 3 10.89 -21.79 -11.75
C GLY A 3 11.23 -20.68 -10.73
N TRP A 4 11.66 -19.53 -11.23
CA TRP A 4 11.92 -18.35 -10.42
C TRP A 4 10.62 -17.88 -9.75
N VAL A 5 10.59 -17.82 -8.42
CA VAL A 5 9.46 -17.24 -7.69
C VAL A 5 9.75 -15.76 -7.46
N GLN A 6 9.03 -14.89 -8.18
CA GLN A 6 9.16 -13.44 -8.07
C GLN A 6 8.04 -12.85 -7.21
N ARG A 7 8.35 -11.78 -6.47
CA ARG A 7 7.38 -11.00 -5.69
C ARG A 7 7.67 -9.51 -5.87
N THR A 8 6.62 -8.71 -5.96
CA THR A 8 6.70 -7.26 -6.10
C THR A 8 6.48 -6.63 -4.73
N TYR A 9 7.40 -5.76 -4.31
CA TYR A 9 7.30 -4.96 -3.10
C TYR A 9 7.46 -3.48 -3.47
N PRO A 10 6.61 -2.57 -2.96
CA PRO A 10 6.86 -1.15 -3.10
C PRO A 10 8.11 -0.78 -2.27
N PRO A 11 9.14 -0.19 -2.88
CA PRO A 11 10.28 0.32 -2.12
C PRO A 11 9.84 1.50 -1.26
N ILE A 12 10.31 1.53 -0.01
CA ILE A 12 10.24 2.71 0.86
C ILE A 12 11.16 3.80 0.30
N ASP A 13 12.37 3.40 -0.09
CA ASP A 13 13.33 4.26 -0.78
C ASP A 13 14.18 3.50 -1.79
N TRP A 14 14.78 4.29 -2.68
CA TRP A 14 15.67 3.82 -3.72
C TRP A 14 16.88 4.75 -3.84
N ASP A 15 18.02 4.31 -3.30
CA ASP A 15 19.29 5.03 -3.28
C ASP A 15 20.23 4.39 -4.32
N ALA A 16 20.08 4.82 -5.58
CA ALA A 16 20.89 4.31 -6.68
C ALA A 16 22.37 4.68 -6.56
N ALA A 17 22.69 5.80 -5.89
CA ALA A 17 24.06 6.27 -5.71
C ALA A 17 24.85 5.33 -4.79
N ASN A 18 24.22 4.83 -3.72
CA ASN A 18 24.86 3.89 -2.77
C ASN A 18 24.45 2.43 -2.98
N GLY A 19 23.64 2.13 -4.01
CA GLY A 19 23.17 0.77 -4.30
C GLY A 19 22.29 0.18 -3.21
N ARG A 20 21.46 1.00 -2.56
CA ARG A 20 20.63 0.61 -1.41
C ARG A 20 19.14 0.81 -1.69
N THR A 21 18.32 -0.08 -1.16
CA THR A 21 16.87 0.09 -1.12
C THR A 21 16.33 -0.51 0.17
N ARG A 22 15.22 0.06 0.65
CA ARG A 22 14.43 -0.51 1.75
C ARG A 22 13.08 -0.97 1.22
N ILE A 23 12.68 -2.16 1.63
CA ILE A 23 11.33 -2.70 1.42
C ILE A 23 10.71 -3.07 2.76
N LEU A 24 9.37 -3.05 2.82
CA LEU A 24 8.62 -3.58 3.94
C LEU A 24 7.93 -4.88 3.51
N VAL A 25 8.06 -5.92 4.30
CA VAL A 25 7.37 -7.20 4.08
C VAL A 25 6.42 -7.45 5.24
N TYR A 26 5.12 -7.52 4.94
CA TYR A 26 4.12 -7.97 5.91
C TYR A 26 4.21 -9.49 6.10
N LEU A 27 4.62 -9.93 7.29
CA LEU A 27 4.93 -11.33 7.60
C LEU A 27 3.69 -12.17 7.95
N HIS A 28 2.69 -12.16 7.09
CA HIS A 28 1.44 -12.89 7.29
C HIS A 28 1.33 -14.16 6.43
N GLY A 29 0.60 -15.15 6.95
CA GLY A 29 0.37 -16.44 6.32
C GLY A 29 1.64 -17.25 6.04
N ASP A 30 1.53 -18.19 5.11
CA ASP A 30 2.64 -19.04 4.65
C ASP A 30 2.82 -18.94 3.12
N ALA A 31 3.24 -17.76 2.66
CA ALA A 31 3.55 -17.48 1.26
C ALA A 31 5.07 -17.51 1.01
N PRO A 32 5.53 -17.76 -0.23
CA PRO A 32 6.97 -17.74 -0.55
C PRO A 32 7.71 -16.47 -0.11
N GLY A 33 7.09 -15.29 -0.26
CA GLY A 33 7.66 -14.02 0.20
C GLY A 33 7.80 -13.94 1.72
N THR A 34 6.79 -14.41 2.45
CA THR A 34 6.82 -14.50 3.93
C THR A 34 7.89 -15.47 4.41
N ARG A 35 8.01 -16.66 3.79
CA ARG A 35 9.05 -17.64 4.13
C ARG A 35 10.45 -17.10 3.86
N TRP A 36 10.65 -16.47 2.70
CA TRP A 36 11.91 -15.80 2.37
C TRP A 36 12.25 -14.74 3.42
N ALA A 37 11.33 -13.82 3.70
CA ALA A 37 11.59 -12.73 4.64
C ALA A 37 11.84 -13.20 6.08
N ARG A 38 11.18 -14.28 6.53
CA ARG A 38 11.44 -14.88 7.86
C ARG A 38 12.82 -15.56 7.96
N ALA A 39 13.36 -16.04 6.85
CA ALA A 39 14.65 -16.73 6.82
C ALA A 39 15.84 -15.80 6.59
N LEU A 40 15.60 -14.53 6.20
CA LEU A 40 16.65 -13.57 5.85
C LEU A 40 17.63 -13.31 6.99
N ARG A 41 18.91 -13.26 6.63
CA ARG A 41 20.03 -12.87 7.49
C ARG A 41 20.88 -11.81 6.80
N ALA A 42 21.60 -11.03 7.60
CA ALA A 42 22.58 -10.08 7.06
C ALA A 42 23.63 -10.84 6.22
N GLY A 43 23.88 -10.37 5.00
CA GLY A 43 24.78 -10.99 4.04
C GLY A 43 24.11 -11.94 3.03
N ASP A 44 22.82 -12.27 3.21
CA ASP A 44 22.08 -13.05 2.22
C ASP A 44 21.99 -12.30 0.89
N ARG A 45 22.13 -13.06 -0.21
CA ARG A 45 22.01 -12.53 -1.57
C ARG A 45 20.58 -12.69 -2.06
N CYS A 46 20.01 -11.63 -2.62
CA CYS A 46 18.77 -11.68 -3.39
C CYS A 46 18.93 -10.87 -4.69
N VAL A 47 18.10 -11.19 -5.69
CA VAL A 47 18.09 -10.44 -6.95
C VAL A 47 16.91 -9.48 -6.92
N VAL A 48 17.19 -8.20 -7.10
CA VAL A 48 16.19 -7.14 -7.16
C VAL A 48 16.12 -6.63 -8.60
N PHE A 49 14.90 -6.59 -9.15
CA PHE A 49 14.64 -6.02 -10.48
C PHE A 49 13.73 -4.79 -10.32
N GLY A 50 14.17 -3.63 -10.82
CA GLY A 50 13.41 -2.39 -10.73
C GLY A 50 14.29 -1.15 -10.57
N PRO A 51 13.69 0.01 -10.21
CA PRO A 51 12.26 0.18 -9.92
C PRO A 51 11.41 0.24 -11.20
N ARG A 52 10.26 -0.42 -11.21
CA ARG A 52 9.23 -0.22 -12.23
C ARG A 52 8.35 0.97 -11.82
N LYS A 53 8.03 1.87 -12.76
CA LYS A 53 7.03 2.93 -12.51
C LYS A 53 5.68 2.27 -12.22
N SER A 54 5.16 2.44 -11.00
CA SER A 54 3.91 1.80 -10.55
C SER A 54 2.90 2.79 -9.99
N VAL A 55 3.36 3.74 -9.18
CA VAL A 55 2.57 4.80 -8.57
C VAL A 55 3.30 6.12 -8.74
N ARG A 56 2.58 7.17 -9.16
CA ARG A 56 3.14 8.53 -9.17
C ARG A 56 3.41 8.99 -7.75
N LEU A 57 4.65 9.37 -7.48
CA LEU A 57 5.09 9.87 -6.18
C LEU A 57 5.07 11.40 -6.10
N ASP A 58 5.12 12.08 -7.25
CA ASP A 58 4.98 13.53 -7.35
C ASP A 58 3.49 13.89 -7.35
N ALA A 59 3.06 14.54 -6.27
CA ALA A 59 1.70 14.99 -6.03
C ALA A 59 1.74 16.24 -5.14
N PRO A 60 2.02 17.43 -5.71
CA PRO A 60 2.23 18.65 -4.92
C PRO A 60 0.98 19.08 -4.13
N SER A 61 -0.20 18.68 -4.61
CA SER A 61 -1.50 18.89 -3.94
C SER A 61 -1.79 17.88 -2.82
N GLY A 62 -0.85 16.99 -2.50
CA GLY A 62 -1.01 15.92 -1.53
C GLY A 62 -1.62 14.64 -2.12
N VAL A 63 -1.60 13.58 -1.31
CA VAL A 63 -2.10 12.25 -1.68
C VAL A 63 -3.05 11.70 -0.62
N ILE A 64 -4.17 11.13 -1.06
CA ILE A 64 -5.00 10.24 -0.25
C ILE A 64 -4.63 8.80 -0.63
N LEU A 65 -4.07 8.05 0.32
CA LEU A 65 -3.75 6.64 0.14
C LEU A 65 -4.75 5.79 0.93
N PHE A 66 -5.47 4.92 0.20
CA PHE A 66 -6.16 3.77 0.78
C PHE A 66 -5.31 2.51 0.63
N GLY A 67 -5.16 1.75 1.71
CA GLY A 67 -4.37 0.52 1.67
C GLY A 67 -4.53 -0.38 2.88
N ASP A 68 -3.60 -1.33 2.99
CA ASP A 68 -3.49 -2.24 4.11
C ASP A 68 -2.03 -2.39 4.58
N GLU A 69 -1.69 -3.41 5.36
CA GLU A 69 -0.33 -3.63 5.86
C GLU A 69 0.70 -3.74 4.73
N THR A 70 0.29 -4.27 3.57
CA THR A 70 1.14 -4.40 2.38
C THR A 70 1.40 -3.06 1.68
N SER A 71 0.59 -2.05 1.98
CA SER A 71 0.70 -0.69 1.45
C SER A 71 1.59 0.23 2.28
N LEU A 72 2.00 -0.17 3.50
CA LEU A 72 2.76 0.69 4.41
C LEU A 72 4.13 1.12 3.85
N GLY A 73 4.77 0.27 3.03
CA GLY A 73 6.00 0.65 2.33
C GLY A 73 5.78 1.80 1.33
N LEU A 74 4.68 1.73 0.57
CA LEU A 74 4.27 2.80 -0.35
C LEU A 74 3.87 4.07 0.42
N ALA A 75 3.17 3.92 1.55
CA ALA A 75 2.80 5.05 2.41
C ALA A 75 4.03 5.81 2.89
N ALA A 76 5.05 5.10 3.37
CA ALA A 76 6.31 5.71 3.81
C ALA A 76 7.04 6.43 2.67
N ALA A 77 7.05 5.84 1.46
CA ALA A 77 7.62 6.49 0.28
C ALA A 77 6.87 7.79 -0.07
N LEU A 78 5.54 7.76 -0.09
CA LEU A 78 4.71 8.93 -0.41
C LEU A 78 4.83 10.04 0.65
N ALA A 79 4.83 9.69 1.94
CA ALA A 79 4.98 10.64 3.04
C ALA A 79 6.30 11.41 2.98
N SER A 80 7.34 10.84 2.36
CA SER A 80 8.63 11.51 2.17
C SER A 80 8.62 12.55 1.03
N GLN A 81 7.60 12.55 0.17
CA GLN A 81 7.56 13.35 -1.06
C GLN A 81 6.41 14.36 -1.08
N ALA A 82 5.28 14.06 -0.43
CA ALA A 82 4.08 14.86 -0.46
C ALA A 82 3.28 14.77 0.85
N PRO A 83 2.42 15.76 1.16
CA PRO A 83 1.42 15.62 2.22
C PRO A 83 0.58 14.35 2.00
N LEU A 84 0.44 13.52 3.04
CA LEU A 84 -0.22 12.23 2.96
C LEU A 84 -1.41 12.15 3.92
N HIS A 85 -2.58 11.82 3.38
CA HIS A 85 -3.75 11.38 4.13
C HIS A 85 -3.89 9.87 3.98
N LEU A 86 -3.68 9.14 5.08
CA LEU A 86 -3.59 7.69 5.06
C LEU A 86 -4.85 7.07 5.67
N LEU A 87 -5.53 6.22 4.90
CA LEU A 87 -6.71 5.46 5.29
C LEU A 87 -6.42 3.97 5.15
N LEU A 88 -6.52 3.21 6.23
CA LEU A 88 -6.02 1.83 6.26
C LEU A 88 -7.05 0.82 6.75
N GLU A 89 -7.17 -0.31 6.05
CA GLU A 89 -7.78 -1.53 6.58
C GLU A 89 -6.71 -2.46 7.18
N VAL A 90 -6.42 -2.31 8.47
CA VAL A 90 -5.30 -3.01 9.12
C VAL A 90 -5.71 -3.63 10.45
N SER A 91 -5.03 -4.70 10.85
CA SER A 91 -5.16 -5.24 12.21
C SER A 91 -4.43 -4.37 13.25
N ALA A 92 -4.77 -4.58 14.52
CA ALA A 92 -4.22 -3.80 15.65
C ALA A 92 -2.69 -3.98 15.84
N ASP A 93 -2.09 -5.02 15.26
CA ASP A 93 -0.64 -5.24 15.26
C ASP A 93 0.12 -4.24 14.36
N ALA A 94 -0.58 -3.51 13.48
CA ALA A 94 0.03 -2.52 12.60
C ALA A 94 0.56 -1.27 13.34
N ASP A 95 0.10 -0.98 14.56
CA ASP A 95 0.46 0.23 15.32
C ASP A 95 1.98 0.37 15.52
N ALA A 96 2.66 -0.75 15.81
CA ALA A 96 4.11 -0.74 15.97
C ALA A 96 4.83 -0.38 14.65
N ALA A 97 4.38 -0.93 13.53
CA ALA A 97 4.94 -0.64 12.21
C ALA A 97 4.66 0.82 11.79
N LEU A 98 3.43 1.31 12.00
CA LEU A 98 3.06 2.70 11.75
C LEU A 98 3.92 3.66 12.57
N GLY A 99 4.15 3.36 13.85
CA GLY A 99 5.01 4.14 14.72
C GLY A 99 6.47 4.21 14.25
N GLN A 100 7.03 3.09 13.77
CA GLN A 100 8.39 3.03 13.23
C GLN A 100 8.54 3.78 11.90
N LEU A 101 7.47 3.82 11.09
CA LEU A 101 7.45 4.51 9.81
C LEU A 101 7.06 6.00 9.91
N GLY A 102 6.72 6.48 11.11
CA GLY A 102 6.25 7.85 11.32
C GLY A 102 4.85 8.13 10.78
N LEU A 103 4.03 7.09 10.57
CA LEU A 103 2.69 7.17 9.96
C LEU A 103 1.57 7.17 11.03
N ARG A 104 1.77 7.88 12.13
CA ARG A 104 0.88 7.82 13.31
C ARG A 104 -0.50 8.45 13.08
N ASP A 105 -0.62 9.37 12.12
CA ASP A 105 -1.87 10.06 11.80
C ASP A 105 -2.78 9.24 10.85
N ALA A 106 -2.46 7.96 10.63
CA ALA A 106 -3.26 7.07 9.80
C ALA A 106 -4.66 6.83 10.39
N GLN A 107 -5.68 6.94 9.57
CA GLN A 107 -7.03 6.54 9.91
C GLN A 107 -7.19 5.02 9.72
N CYS A 108 -7.01 4.26 10.80
CA CYS A 108 -7.08 2.80 10.76
C CYS A 108 -8.52 2.28 10.99
N CYS A 109 -8.85 1.17 10.34
CA CYS A 109 -10.07 0.41 10.58
C CYS A 109 -9.75 -1.08 10.57
N GLY A 110 -10.18 -1.79 11.62
CA GLY A 110 -10.00 -3.24 11.72
C GLY A 110 -10.86 -4.00 10.71
N ARG A 111 -10.27 -5.01 10.06
CA ARG A 111 -11.01 -5.91 9.18
C ARG A 111 -12.02 -6.74 9.98
N ASN A 112 -13.16 -7.01 9.36
CA ASN A 112 -14.14 -7.98 9.85
C ASN A 112 -14.51 -8.98 8.74
N ALA A 113 -14.95 -10.17 9.13
CA ALA A 113 -15.19 -11.28 8.19
C ALA A 113 -16.30 -11.00 7.17
N SER A 114 -17.24 -10.10 7.48
CA SER A 114 -18.35 -9.71 6.61
C SER A 114 -18.04 -8.52 5.71
N ASP A 115 -16.82 -7.99 5.76
CA ASP A 115 -16.39 -6.77 5.05
C ASP A 115 -17.27 -5.51 5.34
N THR A 116 -18.09 -5.51 6.39
CA THR A 116 -18.96 -4.35 6.72
C THR A 116 -18.18 -3.13 7.18
N HIS A 117 -16.94 -3.31 7.65
CA HIS A 117 -16.02 -2.23 7.98
C HIS A 117 -15.71 -1.33 6.77
N LEU A 118 -15.84 -1.85 5.54
CA LEU A 118 -15.66 -1.06 4.32
C LEU A 118 -16.65 0.09 4.21
N ILE A 119 -17.86 -0.01 4.79
CA ILE A 119 -18.85 1.08 4.81
C ILE A 119 -18.29 2.29 5.59
N ALA A 120 -17.67 2.04 6.74
CA ALA A 120 -17.05 3.09 7.53
C ALA A 120 -15.85 3.72 6.80
N LEU A 121 -15.08 2.91 6.08
CA LEU A 121 -13.97 3.37 5.25
C LEU A 121 -14.45 4.21 4.05
N GLU A 122 -15.56 3.83 3.39
CA GLU A 122 -16.18 4.63 2.33
C GLU A 122 -16.62 6.02 2.85
N GLY A 123 -17.20 6.06 4.06
CA GLY A 123 -17.55 7.33 4.71
C GLY A 123 -16.34 8.23 4.98
N ARG A 124 -15.25 7.66 5.52
CA ARG A 124 -14.00 8.38 5.78
C ARG A 124 -13.33 8.86 4.49
N LEU A 125 -13.30 8.02 3.46
CA LEU A 125 -12.77 8.40 2.15
C LEU A 125 -13.58 9.54 1.54
N SER A 126 -14.91 9.50 1.64
CA SER A 126 -15.77 10.60 1.17
C SER A 126 -15.45 11.92 1.88
N ALA A 127 -15.23 11.89 3.20
CA ALA A 127 -14.83 13.07 3.95
C ALA A 127 -13.46 13.62 3.51
N LEU A 128 -12.47 12.74 3.28
CA LEU A 128 -11.15 13.14 2.76
C LEU A 128 -11.25 13.76 1.36
N LEU A 129 -12.05 13.20 0.47
CA LEU A 129 -12.26 13.74 -0.88
C LEU A 129 -12.86 15.15 -0.84
N GLN A 130 -13.78 15.42 0.09
CA GLN A 130 -14.37 16.75 0.27
C GLN A 130 -13.37 17.75 0.85
N ALA A 131 -12.54 17.33 1.81
CA ALA A 131 -11.54 18.17 2.45
C ALA A 131 -10.33 18.47 1.52
N HIS A 132 -9.99 17.54 0.63
CA HIS A 132 -8.81 17.61 -0.23
C HIS A 132 -9.14 17.32 -1.70
N PRO A 133 -9.95 18.15 -2.37
CA PRO A 133 -10.47 17.88 -3.73
C PRO A 133 -9.38 17.87 -4.82
N ALA A 134 -8.21 18.47 -4.54
CA ALA A 134 -7.09 18.53 -5.47
C ALA A 134 -6.06 17.40 -5.25
N ALA A 135 -6.20 16.60 -4.19
CA ALA A 135 -5.26 15.53 -3.88
C ALA A 135 -5.34 14.41 -4.92
N ASP A 136 -4.20 13.80 -5.21
CA ASP A 136 -4.16 12.54 -5.95
C ASP A 136 -4.63 11.39 -5.05
N ILE A 137 -5.23 10.37 -5.64
CA ILE A 137 -5.77 9.22 -4.93
C ILE A 137 -5.08 7.95 -5.37
N VAL A 138 -4.58 7.19 -4.40
CA VAL A 138 -3.94 5.90 -4.60
C VAL A 138 -4.72 4.85 -3.82
N LEU A 139 -5.14 3.79 -4.51
CA LEU A 139 -5.75 2.60 -3.90
C LEU A 139 -4.80 1.42 -4.04
N SER A 140 -4.40 0.79 -2.94
CA SER A 140 -3.48 -0.36 -2.96
C SER A 140 -3.87 -1.43 -1.95
N GLY A 141 -3.19 -2.59 -1.96
CA GLY A 141 -3.47 -3.69 -1.03
C GLY A 141 -4.50 -4.69 -1.57
N ARG A 142 -5.46 -5.10 -0.73
CA ARG A 142 -6.46 -6.13 -1.02
C ARG A 142 -7.41 -5.75 -2.17
N ALA A 143 -7.45 -6.56 -3.23
CA ALA A 143 -8.30 -6.32 -4.39
C ALA A 143 -9.79 -6.15 -4.06
N GLY A 144 -10.32 -6.97 -3.14
CA GLY A 144 -11.71 -6.90 -2.71
C GLY A 144 -12.08 -5.58 -2.02
N ALA A 145 -11.13 -4.95 -1.32
CA ALA A 145 -11.32 -3.66 -0.68
C ALA A 145 -11.16 -2.49 -1.66
N ILE A 146 -10.28 -2.62 -2.64
CA ILE A 146 -10.08 -1.59 -3.68
C ILE A 146 -11.33 -1.41 -4.54
N GLN A 147 -12.09 -2.47 -4.83
CA GLN A 147 -13.28 -2.41 -5.69
C GLN A 147 -14.35 -1.40 -5.22
N PRO A 148 -14.86 -1.45 -3.97
CA PRO A 148 -15.82 -0.47 -3.47
C PRO A 148 -15.23 0.95 -3.44
N MET A 149 -13.98 1.13 -2.96
CA MET A 149 -13.32 2.44 -2.95
C MET A 149 -13.22 3.03 -4.37
N ALA A 150 -12.79 2.24 -5.34
CA ALA A 150 -12.66 2.67 -6.73
C ALA A 150 -14.01 3.06 -7.36
N ARG A 151 -15.11 2.41 -6.94
CA ARG A 151 -16.48 2.77 -7.32
C ARG A 151 -16.90 4.08 -6.68
N LEU A 152 -16.63 4.27 -5.39
CA LEU A 152 -16.91 5.51 -4.67
C LEU A 152 -16.22 6.72 -5.30
N LEU A 153 -14.94 6.58 -5.68
CA LEU A 153 -14.20 7.63 -6.39
C LEU A 153 -14.89 8.05 -7.70
N ARG A 154 -15.44 7.08 -8.47
CA ARG A 154 -16.17 7.37 -9.71
C ARG A 154 -17.49 8.10 -9.42
N GLN A 155 -18.19 7.73 -8.36
CA GLN A 155 -19.44 8.38 -7.94
C GLN A 155 -19.20 9.83 -7.49
N HIS A 156 -18.04 10.11 -6.90
CA HIS A 156 -17.60 11.47 -6.56
C HIS A 156 -17.02 12.26 -7.74
N GLY A 157 -17.00 11.69 -8.96
CA GLY A 157 -16.51 12.38 -10.15
C GLY A 157 -15.00 12.59 -10.19
N VAL A 158 -14.21 11.85 -9.38
CA VAL A 158 -12.75 11.95 -9.37
C VAL A 158 -12.21 11.60 -10.77
N ALA A 159 -11.48 12.53 -11.38
CA ALA A 159 -10.95 12.39 -12.73
C ALA A 159 -9.96 11.22 -12.82
N ALA A 160 -9.99 10.45 -13.91
CA ALA A 160 -9.11 9.29 -14.09
C ALA A 160 -7.61 9.61 -13.90
N ALA A 161 -7.19 10.81 -14.30
CA ALA A 161 -5.82 11.29 -14.14
C ALA A 161 -5.40 11.54 -12.68
N GLN A 162 -6.34 11.65 -11.74
CA GLN A 162 -6.08 11.85 -10.31
C GLN A 162 -6.10 10.54 -9.51
N ARG A 163 -6.44 9.40 -10.13
CA ARG A 163 -6.67 8.14 -9.41
C ARG A 163 -5.83 7.01 -9.97
N GLN A 164 -5.15 6.29 -9.07
CA GLN A 164 -4.35 5.11 -9.38
C GLN A 164 -4.81 3.96 -8.50
N SER A 165 -4.81 2.75 -9.05
CA SER A 165 -5.19 1.54 -8.31
C SER A 165 -4.20 0.41 -8.60
N LYS A 166 -3.67 -0.20 -7.55
CA LYS A 166 -2.72 -1.30 -7.64
C LYS A 166 -3.02 -2.35 -6.58
N ALA A 167 -3.75 -3.40 -6.97
CA ALA A 167 -3.98 -4.55 -6.10
C ALA A 167 -2.67 -5.32 -5.89
N TYR A 168 -2.31 -5.58 -4.64
CA TYR A 168 -1.13 -6.38 -4.29
C TYR A 168 -1.48 -7.83 -3.99
N TRP A 169 -2.70 -8.08 -3.52
CA TRP A 169 -3.15 -9.44 -3.23
C TRP A 169 -4.67 -9.57 -3.35
N ALA A 170 -5.12 -10.80 -3.52
CA ALA A 170 -6.54 -11.18 -3.51
C ALA A 170 -6.68 -12.58 -2.91
N ALA A 171 -7.78 -12.83 -2.20
CA ALA A 171 -8.05 -14.15 -1.64
C ALA A 171 -8.07 -15.22 -2.74
N GLY A 172 -7.40 -16.35 -2.50
CA GLY A 172 -7.31 -17.46 -3.46
C GLY A 172 -6.42 -17.20 -4.69
N LYS A 173 -5.68 -16.09 -4.73
CA LYS A 173 -4.76 -15.76 -5.84
C LYS A 173 -3.31 -15.73 -5.35
N THR A 174 -2.40 -16.22 -6.19
CA THR A 174 -0.96 -16.18 -5.93
C THR A 174 -0.27 -15.39 -7.03
N GLY A 175 0.63 -14.48 -6.65
CA GLY A 175 1.49 -13.76 -7.61
C GLY A 175 0.74 -12.78 -8.52
N LEU A 176 -0.10 -11.92 -7.94
CA LEU A 176 -0.61 -10.76 -8.69
C LEU A 176 0.58 -9.89 -9.12
N ASP A 177 0.54 -9.37 -10.36
CA ASP A 177 1.54 -8.42 -10.89
C ASP A 177 1.09 -6.96 -10.73
#